data_AF-A0AAW1SLQ1-F1
#
_entry.id   AF-A0AAW1SLQ1-F1
#
_cell.length_a   1.000
_cell.length_b   1.000
_cell.length_c   1.000
_cell.angle_alpha   90.00
_cell.angle_beta   90.00
_cell.angle_gamma   90.00
#
_symmetry.space_group_name_H-M   'P 1'
#
loop_
_entity.id
_entity.type
_entity.pdbx_description
1 polymer ?
#
loop_
_entity_poly.entity_id
_entity_poly.type
_entity_poly.pdbx_seq_one_letter_code
_entity_poly.pdbx_strand_id
1 'polypeptide(L)'
;MTEADEKASSDAADAFEKLGVCRQLAVAAAELGWKTPTSIQEQAIPHLLAGKDIIGLAQTGSGKTGAFALPILQGLLDKPQALFALVLSPTRELAIQIAEQFEYLGAGIGVRTARLVGGIDMMAQAIALGKRPHVLVGTPGRVVDHLSNTKGFSLKGLKHLVLDEADRLLNMDFEAEIDQILRVIPRDRRTQLFSATMTSKVAKLQRACLTDPVRIEVASKYKTVDTLRQEYLFIPAKHKDCYLAYFLTELAGATAIVFARTCDGTRKLALLLRNLGFDALPIHGQMSQPKRLGALNKFKAGERSILVATDVASRGLDIPSVDVVVNYDLPNSAKEYVHRVGRTARAGRSGRALTLVTQYDVEMFQKVEALTGLRMDKYECEADGALLLLERTTEAQQMAAMQMREADKGRRGKKQRGGFADDQEDANPLQGMAKGFKKRRY
;
A
#
# COMPACT_ATOMS: atom_id res chain seq x y z
N MET A 1 2.29 19.87 -29.72
CA MET A 1 3.36 20.14 -28.75
C MET A 1 3.91 21.51 -29.05
N THR A 2 4.16 22.33 -28.04
CA THR A 2 4.85 23.62 -28.23
C THR A 2 6.36 23.40 -28.35
N GLU A 3 7.12 24.32 -28.95
CA GLU A 3 8.60 24.24 -28.99
C GLU A 3 9.22 24.09 -27.58
N ALA A 4 8.55 24.62 -26.56
CA ALA A 4 8.95 24.48 -25.16
C ALA A 4 8.80 23.04 -24.64
N ASP A 5 7.76 22.31 -25.08
CA ASP A 5 7.54 20.91 -24.70
C ASP A 5 8.56 19.97 -25.35
N GLU A 6 8.92 20.24 -26.61
CA GLU A 6 9.97 19.48 -27.32
C GLU A 6 11.35 19.68 -26.69
N LYS A 7 11.68 20.92 -26.32
CA LYS A 7 12.93 21.23 -25.63
C LYS A 7 13.01 20.57 -24.25
N ALA A 8 11.93 20.64 -23.46
CA ALA A 8 11.87 20.00 -22.15
C ALA A 8 11.97 18.47 -22.22
N SER A 9 11.41 17.84 -23.26
CA SER A 9 11.54 16.40 -23.51
C SER A 9 12.98 16.02 -23.89
N SER A 10 13.64 16.85 -24.71
CA SER A 10 15.05 16.63 -25.07
C SER A 10 15.98 16.77 -23.87
N ASP A 11 15.81 17.80 -23.05
CA ASP A 11 16.62 18.01 -21.83
C ASP A 11 16.46 16.84 -20.84
N ALA A 12 15.25 16.29 -20.74
CA ALA A 12 14.96 15.12 -19.92
C ALA A 12 15.67 13.85 -20.43
N ALA A 13 15.64 13.60 -21.74
CA ALA A 13 16.37 12.49 -22.34
C ALA A 13 17.88 12.60 -22.10
N ASP A 14 18.46 13.80 -22.27
CA ASP A 14 19.88 14.05 -22.03
C ASP A 14 20.29 13.75 -20.57
N ALA A 15 19.39 13.97 -19.60
CA ALA A 15 19.64 13.66 -18.20
C ALA A 15 19.76 12.15 -17.94
N PHE A 16 18.96 11.31 -18.60
CA PHE A 16 19.08 9.85 -18.50
C PHE A 16 20.29 9.30 -19.28
N GLU A 17 20.64 9.90 -20.41
CA GLU A 17 21.83 9.50 -21.18
C GLU A 17 23.13 9.72 -20.41
N LYS A 18 23.20 10.76 -19.56
CA LYS A 18 24.33 10.97 -18.64
C LYS A 18 24.54 9.81 -17.67
N LEU A 19 23.51 8.99 -17.42
CA LEU A 19 23.61 7.77 -16.61
C LEU A 19 24.04 6.53 -17.40
N GLY A 20 24.27 6.66 -18.72
CA GLY A 20 24.61 5.57 -19.63
C GLY A 20 23.40 4.87 -20.27
N VAL A 21 22.20 5.41 -20.10
CA VAL A 21 20.98 4.91 -20.77
C VAL A 21 21.03 5.29 -22.25
N CYS A 22 20.68 4.38 -23.16
CA CYS A 22 20.68 4.68 -24.59
C CYS A 22 19.54 5.66 -24.97
N ARG A 23 19.77 6.46 -26.01
CA ARG A 23 18.83 7.52 -26.46
C ARG A 23 17.39 7.03 -26.61
N GLN A 24 17.19 5.85 -27.19
CA GLN A 24 15.84 5.29 -27.42
C GLN A 24 15.05 5.10 -26.11
N LEU A 25 15.71 4.58 -25.06
CA LEU A 25 15.09 4.38 -23.76
C LEU A 25 14.99 5.67 -22.95
N ALA A 26 15.97 6.57 -23.12
CA ALA A 26 15.95 7.89 -22.50
C ALA A 26 14.77 8.76 -23.02
N VAL A 27 14.50 8.72 -24.33
CA VAL A 27 13.33 9.37 -24.93
C VAL A 27 12.04 8.75 -24.42
N ALA A 28 11.94 7.42 -24.36
CA ALA A 28 10.75 6.75 -23.80
C ALA A 28 10.50 7.13 -22.32
N ALA A 29 11.56 7.33 -21.53
CA ALA A 29 11.46 7.84 -20.17
C ALA A 29 10.96 9.30 -20.14
N ALA A 30 11.45 10.16 -21.03
CA ALA A 30 10.98 11.54 -21.14
C ALA A 30 9.50 11.63 -21.54
N GLU A 31 9.04 10.76 -22.46
CA GLU A 31 7.63 10.67 -22.88
C GLU A 31 6.69 10.20 -21.75
N LEU A 32 7.19 9.40 -20.80
CA LEU A 32 6.48 9.11 -19.53
C LEU A 32 6.37 10.31 -18.59
N GLY A 33 6.99 11.44 -18.94
CA GLY A 33 7.08 12.63 -18.10
C GLY A 33 8.19 12.56 -17.05
N TRP A 34 9.17 11.66 -17.19
CA TRP A 34 10.33 11.62 -16.29
C TRP A 34 11.31 12.71 -16.70
N LYS A 35 11.20 13.87 -16.05
CA LYS A 35 12.02 15.06 -16.38
C LYS A 35 13.48 14.93 -15.97
N THR A 36 13.73 14.32 -14.82
CA THR A 36 15.07 14.16 -14.25
C THR A 36 15.15 12.81 -13.54
N PRO A 37 16.28 12.08 -13.64
CA PRO A 37 16.48 10.88 -12.87
C PRO A 37 16.32 11.12 -11.37
N THR A 38 15.68 10.19 -10.66
CA THR A 38 15.58 10.26 -9.21
C THR A 38 16.89 9.81 -8.55
N SER A 39 17.13 10.16 -7.29
CA SER A 39 18.36 9.77 -6.58
C SER A 39 18.64 8.26 -6.59
N ILE A 40 17.61 7.40 -6.56
CA ILE A 40 17.80 5.94 -6.67
C ILE A 40 18.18 5.53 -8.10
N GLN A 41 17.67 6.22 -9.12
CA GLN A 41 18.00 5.97 -10.52
C GLN A 41 19.45 6.41 -10.81
N GLU A 42 19.84 7.61 -10.38
CA GLU A 42 21.21 8.14 -10.55
C GLU A 42 22.27 7.22 -9.94
N GLN A 43 21.99 6.67 -8.75
CA GLN A 43 22.93 5.79 -8.07
C GLN A 43 22.88 4.35 -8.60
N ALA A 44 21.70 3.82 -8.94
CA ALA A 44 21.57 2.40 -9.32
C ALA A 44 21.88 2.11 -10.78
N ILE A 45 21.44 2.97 -11.71
CA ILE A 45 21.52 2.69 -13.15
C ILE A 45 22.96 2.42 -13.60
N PRO A 46 23.98 3.24 -13.25
CA PRO A 46 25.35 3.00 -13.70
C PRO A 46 25.91 1.65 -13.23
N HIS A 47 25.63 1.25 -11.98
CA HIS A 47 26.08 -0.04 -11.45
C HIS A 47 25.37 -1.23 -12.10
N LEU A 48 24.08 -1.10 -12.36
CA LEU A 48 23.29 -2.12 -13.04
C LEU A 48 23.74 -2.31 -14.50
N LEU A 49 24.03 -1.22 -15.21
CA LEU A 49 24.58 -1.26 -16.56
C LEU A 49 25.99 -1.88 -16.59
N ALA A 50 26.78 -1.67 -15.54
CA ALA A 50 28.07 -2.35 -15.35
C ALA A 50 27.93 -3.84 -14.96
N GLY A 51 26.71 -4.37 -14.85
CA GLY A 51 26.44 -5.76 -14.53
C GLY A 51 26.71 -6.11 -13.05
N LYS A 52 26.62 -5.16 -12.13
CA LYS A 52 26.69 -5.46 -10.69
C LYS A 52 25.32 -5.85 -10.15
N ASP A 53 25.33 -6.76 -9.18
CA ASP A 53 24.18 -6.98 -8.32
C ASP A 53 23.99 -5.76 -7.40
N ILE A 54 22.76 -5.45 -7.03
CA ILE A 54 22.48 -4.31 -6.15
C ILE A 54 21.49 -4.66 -5.05
N ILE A 55 21.62 -3.93 -3.94
CA ILE A 55 20.57 -3.78 -2.96
C ILE A 55 20.20 -2.29 -2.84
N GLY A 56 19.01 -1.96 -3.30
CA GLY A 56 18.45 -0.60 -3.27
C GLY A 56 17.48 -0.42 -2.11
N LEU A 57 17.86 0.39 -1.13
CA LEU A 57 17.02 0.79 -0.01
C LEU A 57 16.38 2.13 -0.32
N ALA A 58 15.12 2.08 -0.77
CA ALA A 58 14.36 3.26 -1.12
C ALA A 58 12.84 3.06 -0.96
N GLN A 59 12.14 4.14 -0.63
CA GLN A 59 10.70 4.12 -0.39
C GLN A 59 9.88 3.88 -1.65
N THR A 60 8.60 3.56 -1.49
CA THR A 60 7.65 3.49 -2.61
C THR A 60 7.53 4.88 -3.26
N GLY A 61 7.45 4.96 -4.58
CA GLY A 61 7.39 6.24 -5.31
C GLY A 61 8.75 6.93 -5.53
N SER A 62 9.87 6.34 -5.10
CA SER A 62 11.22 6.89 -5.34
C SER A 62 11.76 6.68 -6.76
N GLY A 63 11.01 6.03 -7.66
CA GLY A 63 11.45 5.75 -9.03
C GLY A 63 12.19 4.42 -9.24
N LYS A 64 12.11 3.49 -8.27
CA LYS A 64 12.77 2.16 -8.32
C LYS A 64 12.46 1.38 -9.60
N THR A 65 11.22 1.43 -10.08
CA THR A 65 10.82 0.73 -11.29
C THR A 65 11.65 1.16 -12.50
N GLY A 66 11.85 2.46 -12.70
CA GLY A 66 12.75 2.97 -13.73
C GLY A 66 14.21 2.56 -13.51
N ALA A 67 14.66 2.54 -12.25
CA ALA A 67 16.03 2.20 -11.90
C ALA A 67 16.41 0.78 -12.34
N PHE A 68 15.50 -0.20 -12.22
CA PHE A 68 15.75 -1.56 -12.72
C PHE A 68 15.28 -1.81 -14.16
N ALA A 69 14.22 -1.15 -14.62
CA ALA A 69 13.65 -1.41 -15.94
C ALA A 69 14.58 -0.92 -17.06
N LEU A 70 15.14 0.28 -16.94
CA LEU A 70 16.00 0.86 -17.99
C LEU A 70 17.24 -0.01 -18.27
N PRO A 71 18.03 -0.45 -17.27
CA PRO A 71 19.18 -1.33 -17.53
C PRO A 71 18.79 -2.70 -18.09
N ILE A 72 17.65 -3.27 -17.65
CA ILE A 72 17.16 -4.56 -18.16
C ILE A 72 16.77 -4.42 -19.64
N LEU A 73 16.05 -3.37 -20.00
CA LEU A 73 15.64 -3.11 -21.38
C LEU A 73 16.84 -2.84 -22.29
N GLN A 74 17.84 -2.12 -21.78
CA GLN A 74 19.09 -1.89 -22.51
C GLN A 74 19.89 -3.18 -22.73
N GLY A 75 19.97 -4.05 -21.72
CA GLY A 75 20.56 -5.38 -21.87
C GLY A 75 19.80 -6.26 -22.88
N LEU A 76 18.48 -6.13 -22.94
CA LEU A 76 17.64 -6.83 -23.90
C LEU A 76 17.83 -6.31 -25.34
N LEU A 77 18.09 -5.00 -25.51
CA LEU A 77 18.45 -4.41 -26.80
C LEU A 77 19.78 -4.97 -27.33
N ASP A 78 20.79 -5.09 -26.47
CA ASP A 78 22.09 -5.66 -26.82
C ASP A 78 21.98 -7.16 -27.15
N LYS A 79 21.25 -7.92 -26.33
CA LYS A 79 21.10 -9.37 -26.47
C LYS A 79 19.63 -9.80 -26.37
N PRO A 80 18.87 -9.70 -27.48
CA PRO A 80 17.47 -10.09 -27.50
C PRO A 80 17.27 -11.55 -27.11
N GLN A 81 16.50 -11.78 -26.04
CA GLN A 81 16.22 -13.11 -25.53
C GLN A 81 14.81 -13.18 -24.94
N ALA A 82 14.11 -14.30 -25.17
CA ALA A 82 12.91 -14.62 -24.40
C ALA A 82 13.27 -14.92 -22.94
N LEU A 83 12.33 -14.63 -22.03
CA LEU A 83 12.45 -14.90 -20.59
C LEU A 83 13.76 -14.34 -20.01
N PHE A 84 14.10 -13.13 -20.43
CA PHE A 84 15.32 -12.42 -20.08
C PHE A 84 15.31 -11.94 -18.63
N ALA A 85 14.16 -11.45 -18.15
CA ALA A 85 14.00 -10.92 -16.81
C ALA A 85 12.74 -11.45 -16.10
N LEU A 86 12.85 -11.63 -14.78
CA LEU A 86 11.77 -11.97 -13.87
C LEU A 86 11.74 -10.94 -12.76
N VAL A 87 10.59 -10.29 -12.60
CA VAL A 87 10.33 -9.33 -11.52
C VAL A 87 9.29 -9.92 -10.58
N LEU A 88 9.69 -10.15 -9.33
CA LEU A 88 8.83 -10.60 -8.26
C LEU A 88 8.32 -9.41 -7.47
N SER A 89 7.00 -9.37 -7.26
CA SER A 89 6.29 -8.30 -6.55
C SER A 89 5.27 -8.90 -5.57
N PRO A 90 5.04 -8.27 -4.39
CA PRO A 90 4.18 -8.83 -3.35
C PRO A 90 2.69 -8.84 -3.69
N THR A 91 2.23 -7.97 -4.60
CA THR A 91 0.80 -7.79 -4.89
C THR A 91 0.51 -7.85 -6.38
N ARG A 92 -0.73 -8.21 -6.72
CA ARG A 92 -1.19 -8.33 -8.11
C ARG A 92 -1.14 -6.96 -8.80
N GLU A 93 -1.59 -5.94 -8.10
CA GLU A 93 -1.72 -4.58 -8.57
C GLU A 93 -0.35 -3.99 -8.89
N LEU A 94 0.63 -4.16 -8.00
CA LEU A 94 1.98 -3.69 -8.23
C LEU A 94 2.66 -4.46 -9.37
N ALA A 95 2.44 -5.77 -9.49
CA ALA A 95 2.96 -6.55 -10.62
C ALA A 95 2.39 -6.06 -11.97
N ILE A 96 1.10 -5.74 -12.02
CA ILE A 96 0.46 -5.19 -13.23
C ILE A 96 1.08 -3.82 -13.59
N GLN A 97 1.23 -2.93 -12.62
CA GLN A 97 1.84 -1.61 -12.81
C GLN A 97 3.27 -1.71 -13.32
N ILE A 98 4.09 -2.60 -12.74
CA ILE A 98 5.47 -2.81 -13.19
C ILE A 98 5.48 -3.33 -14.64
N ALA A 99 4.62 -4.28 -15.00
CA ALA A 99 4.53 -4.79 -16.36
C ALA A 99 4.17 -3.70 -17.38
N GLU A 100 3.22 -2.82 -17.05
CA GLU A 100 2.84 -1.68 -17.89
C GLU A 100 4.02 -0.71 -18.09
N GLN A 101 4.84 -0.49 -17.06
CA GLN A 101 6.04 0.34 -17.19
C GLN A 101 7.08 -0.26 -18.14
N PHE A 102 7.30 -1.58 -18.09
CA PHE A 102 8.16 -2.27 -19.07
C PHE A 102 7.60 -2.20 -20.49
N GLU A 103 6.29 -2.37 -20.65
CA GLU A 103 5.61 -2.28 -21.96
C GLU A 103 5.76 -0.88 -22.56
N TYR A 104 5.58 0.17 -21.76
CA TYR A 104 5.72 1.55 -22.22
C TYR A 104 7.17 1.88 -22.58
N LEU A 105 8.11 1.71 -21.63
CA LEU A 105 9.53 2.00 -21.85
C LEU A 105 10.11 1.18 -23.01
N GLY A 106 9.60 -0.04 -23.18
CA GLY A 106 10.03 -0.99 -24.19
C GLY A 106 9.23 -0.96 -25.49
N ALA A 107 8.27 -0.05 -25.64
CA ALA A 107 7.36 -0.02 -26.79
C ALA A 107 8.12 0.16 -28.12
N GLY A 108 9.05 1.11 -28.16
CA GLY A 108 9.88 1.40 -29.34
C GLY A 108 10.82 0.27 -29.76
N ILE A 109 11.03 -0.73 -28.88
CA ILE A 109 11.97 -1.84 -29.10
C ILE A 109 11.25 -3.20 -29.12
N GLY A 110 9.92 -3.20 -29.17
CA GLY A 110 9.12 -4.42 -29.31
C GLY A 110 9.14 -5.35 -28.10
N VAL A 111 9.26 -4.80 -26.89
CA VAL A 111 9.24 -5.60 -25.65
C VAL A 111 7.90 -6.29 -25.46
N ARG A 112 7.96 -7.60 -25.19
CA ARG A 112 6.81 -8.41 -24.78
C ARG A 112 6.92 -8.72 -23.31
N THR A 113 5.86 -8.47 -22.56
CA THR A 113 5.77 -8.85 -21.15
C THR A 113 4.68 -9.89 -20.92
N ALA A 114 4.77 -10.65 -19.83
CA ALA A 114 3.66 -11.44 -19.32
C ALA A 114 3.51 -11.27 -17.82
N ARG A 115 2.26 -11.20 -17.38
CA ARG A 115 1.85 -10.95 -16.01
C ARG A 115 1.44 -12.26 -15.35
N LEU A 116 2.18 -12.67 -14.32
CA LEU A 116 1.93 -13.91 -13.58
C LEU A 116 1.36 -13.62 -12.19
N VAL A 117 0.04 -13.42 -12.10
CA VAL A 117 -0.64 -13.04 -10.86
C VAL A 117 -1.84 -13.95 -10.54
N GLY A 118 -2.19 -14.07 -9.26
CA GLY A 118 -3.42 -14.76 -8.82
C GLY A 118 -4.68 -14.13 -9.42
N GLY A 119 -5.80 -14.86 -9.43
CA GLY A 119 -7.12 -14.33 -9.84
C GLY A 119 -7.24 -13.86 -11.30
N ILE A 120 -6.26 -14.18 -12.15
CA ILE A 120 -6.38 -14.21 -13.62
C ILE A 120 -6.39 -15.67 -14.03
N ASP A 121 -7.13 -16.01 -15.08
CA ASP A 121 -7.22 -17.37 -15.60
C ASP A 121 -5.82 -17.97 -15.91
N MET A 122 -5.62 -19.23 -15.51
CA MET A 122 -4.34 -19.93 -15.63
C MET A 122 -4.01 -20.25 -17.10
N MET A 123 -5.03 -20.59 -17.90
CA MET A 123 -4.86 -20.93 -19.30
C MET A 123 -4.49 -19.68 -20.12
N ALA A 124 -5.13 -18.54 -19.85
CA ALA A 124 -4.76 -17.26 -20.44
C ALA A 124 -3.29 -16.89 -20.17
N GLN A 125 -2.81 -17.08 -18.93
CA GLN A 125 -1.41 -16.86 -18.57
C GLN A 125 -0.47 -17.86 -19.26
N ALA A 126 -0.86 -19.14 -19.36
CA ALA A 126 -0.10 -20.15 -20.10
C ALA A 126 0.02 -19.83 -21.61
N ILE A 127 -1.05 -19.32 -22.23
CA ILE A 127 -1.04 -18.84 -23.62
C ILE A 127 -0.08 -17.65 -23.76
N ALA A 128 -0.10 -16.69 -22.81
CA ALA A 128 0.82 -15.57 -22.82
C ALA A 128 2.28 -16.00 -22.68
N LEU A 129 2.58 -17.00 -21.84
CA LEU A 129 3.90 -17.61 -21.73
C LEU A 129 4.33 -18.31 -23.04
N GLY A 130 3.40 -18.96 -23.73
CA GLY A 130 3.63 -19.57 -25.04
C GLY A 130 4.08 -18.58 -26.12
N LYS A 131 3.74 -17.29 -25.98
CA LYS A 131 4.23 -16.22 -26.87
C LYS A 131 5.68 -15.80 -26.60
N ARG A 132 6.37 -16.47 -25.67
CA ARG A 132 7.78 -16.25 -25.31
C ARG A 132 8.08 -14.78 -24.98
N PRO A 133 7.46 -14.22 -23.94
CA PRO A 133 7.70 -12.84 -23.50
C PRO A 133 9.18 -12.65 -23.12
N HIS A 134 9.68 -11.42 -23.21
CA HIS A 134 11.03 -11.06 -22.78
C HIS A 134 11.09 -10.84 -21.26
N VAL A 135 10.05 -10.21 -20.70
CA VAL A 135 9.98 -9.87 -19.26
C VAL A 135 8.77 -10.55 -18.62
N LEU A 136 8.99 -11.23 -17.50
CA LEU A 136 7.93 -11.74 -16.64
C LEU A 136 7.81 -10.87 -15.41
N VAL A 137 6.58 -10.52 -15.04
CA VAL A 137 6.30 -9.79 -13.80
C VAL A 137 5.20 -10.52 -13.04
N GLY A 138 5.42 -10.86 -11.78
CA GLY A 138 4.44 -11.68 -11.07
C GLY A 138 4.62 -11.78 -9.57
N THR A 139 3.61 -12.38 -8.95
CA THR A 139 3.63 -12.77 -7.53
C THR A 139 4.29 -14.15 -7.37
N PRO A 140 5.13 -14.38 -6.33
CA PRO A 140 5.88 -15.64 -6.20
C PRO A 140 5.03 -16.91 -6.33
N GLY A 141 3.89 -16.99 -5.64
CA GLY A 141 3.00 -18.16 -5.73
C GLY A 141 2.53 -18.49 -7.14
N ARG A 142 2.08 -17.49 -7.91
CA ARG A 142 1.65 -17.74 -9.30
C ARG A 142 2.82 -18.13 -10.21
N VAL A 143 4.02 -17.59 -9.98
CA VAL A 143 5.21 -17.99 -10.75
C VAL A 143 5.55 -19.46 -10.48
N VAL A 144 5.51 -19.89 -9.21
CA VAL A 144 5.68 -21.29 -8.80
C VAL A 144 4.61 -22.20 -9.41
N ASP A 145 3.34 -21.76 -9.40
CA ASP A 145 2.25 -22.51 -10.02
C ASP A 145 2.55 -22.78 -11.51
N HIS A 146 3.05 -21.79 -12.24
CA HIS A 146 3.40 -21.96 -13.65
C HIS A 146 4.63 -22.86 -13.83
N LEU A 147 5.66 -22.70 -13.00
CA LEU A 147 6.86 -23.56 -13.03
C LEU A 147 6.51 -25.04 -12.82
N SER A 148 5.50 -25.31 -12.01
CA SER A 148 5.10 -26.67 -11.65
C SER A 148 4.09 -27.28 -12.63
N ASN A 149 3.15 -26.48 -13.13
CA ASN A 149 1.97 -26.99 -13.84
C ASN A 149 1.91 -26.60 -15.33
N THR A 150 2.75 -25.67 -15.80
CA THR A 150 2.74 -25.25 -17.22
C THR A 150 3.79 -26.00 -18.00
N LYS A 151 3.34 -26.92 -18.86
CA LYS A 151 4.22 -27.76 -19.67
C LYS A 151 5.17 -26.91 -20.53
N GLY A 152 6.47 -27.20 -20.44
CA GLY A 152 7.51 -26.52 -21.22
C GLY A 152 7.91 -25.14 -20.71
N PHE A 153 7.28 -24.62 -19.65
CA PHE A 153 7.71 -23.37 -19.03
C PHE A 153 8.98 -23.60 -18.19
N SER A 154 10.00 -22.79 -18.42
CA SER A 154 11.28 -22.89 -17.70
C SER A 154 11.97 -21.54 -17.65
N LEU A 155 12.67 -21.27 -16.55
CA LEU A 155 13.45 -20.06 -16.33
C LEU A 155 14.96 -20.29 -16.40
N LYS A 156 15.41 -21.42 -16.96
CA LYS A 156 16.84 -21.76 -17.08
C LYS A 156 17.67 -20.79 -17.93
N GLY A 157 17.02 -19.94 -18.74
CA GLY A 157 17.70 -18.92 -19.54
C GLY A 157 17.74 -17.53 -18.88
N LEU A 158 17.18 -17.38 -17.68
CA LEU A 158 16.98 -16.07 -17.05
C LEU A 158 18.31 -15.33 -16.80
N LYS A 159 18.37 -14.05 -17.18
CA LYS A 159 19.55 -13.19 -17.00
C LYS A 159 19.38 -12.17 -15.88
N HIS A 160 18.15 -11.75 -15.60
CA HIS A 160 17.85 -10.78 -14.55
C HIS A 160 16.78 -11.31 -13.58
N LEU A 161 17.05 -11.20 -12.29
CA LEU A 161 16.06 -11.38 -11.22
C LEU A 161 15.90 -10.05 -10.49
N VAL A 162 14.66 -9.58 -10.34
CA VAL A 162 14.33 -8.42 -9.52
C VAL A 162 13.38 -8.85 -8.41
N LEU A 163 13.70 -8.47 -7.18
CA LEU A 163 12.86 -8.62 -6.00
C LEU A 163 12.42 -7.22 -5.57
N ASP A 164 11.21 -6.79 -5.96
CA ASP A 164 10.68 -5.48 -5.55
C ASP A 164 9.81 -5.59 -4.29
N GLU A 165 9.91 -4.57 -3.44
CA GLU A 165 9.35 -4.56 -2.08
C GLU A 165 9.68 -5.85 -1.30
N ALA A 166 10.96 -6.21 -1.24
CA ALA A 166 11.44 -7.46 -0.65
C ALA A 166 11.05 -7.66 0.83
N ASP A 167 10.98 -6.58 1.61
CA ASP A 167 10.45 -6.61 2.97
C ASP A 167 8.99 -7.10 3.01
N ARG A 168 8.16 -6.68 2.05
CA ARG A 168 6.77 -7.13 1.95
C ARG A 168 6.64 -8.55 1.42
N LEU A 169 7.44 -8.93 0.44
CA LEU A 169 7.49 -10.31 -0.05
C LEU A 169 7.69 -11.30 1.12
N LEU A 170 8.58 -10.99 2.05
CA LEU A 170 8.90 -11.82 3.21
C LEU A 170 7.92 -11.70 4.39
N ASN A 171 7.14 -10.62 4.45
CA ASN A 171 6.08 -10.44 5.45
C ASN A 171 4.77 -11.12 5.04
N MET A 172 4.56 -11.40 3.76
CA MET A 172 3.43 -12.16 3.22
C MET A 172 3.73 -13.66 3.13
N ASP A 173 4.80 -14.10 3.80
CA ASP A 173 5.26 -15.49 3.90
C ASP A 173 5.57 -16.17 2.56
N PHE A 174 5.95 -15.40 1.52
CA PHE A 174 6.40 -15.95 0.23
C PHE A 174 7.82 -16.55 0.24
N GLU A 175 8.40 -16.79 1.42
CA GLU A 175 9.80 -17.28 1.55
C GLU A 175 9.99 -18.64 0.87
N ALA A 176 9.02 -19.55 1.05
CA ALA A 176 9.06 -20.87 0.43
C ALA A 176 9.00 -20.81 -1.10
N GLU A 177 8.12 -19.98 -1.66
CA GLU A 177 7.96 -19.82 -3.09
C GLU A 177 9.19 -19.17 -3.72
N ILE A 178 9.77 -18.15 -3.06
CA ILE A 178 11.01 -17.52 -3.52
C ILE A 178 12.15 -18.54 -3.53
N ASP A 179 12.31 -19.34 -2.48
CA ASP A 179 13.32 -20.39 -2.42
C ASP A 179 13.16 -21.42 -3.55
N GLN A 180 11.93 -21.80 -3.89
CA GLN A 180 11.66 -22.69 -5.02
C GLN A 180 12.07 -22.06 -6.36
N ILE A 181 11.76 -20.77 -6.57
CA ILE A 181 12.17 -20.03 -7.78
C ILE A 181 13.70 -19.96 -7.86
N LEU A 182 14.38 -19.60 -6.76
CA LEU A 182 15.85 -19.47 -6.71
C LEU A 182 16.57 -20.78 -7.05
N ARG A 183 15.97 -21.94 -6.77
CA ARG A 183 16.53 -23.26 -7.09
C ARG A 183 16.51 -23.60 -8.57
N VAL A 184 15.57 -23.05 -9.34
CA VAL A 184 15.36 -23.42 -10.76
C VAL A 184 15.93 -22.41 -11.75
N ILE A 185 16.24 -21.19 -11.29
CA ILE A 185 16.87 -20.15 -12.12
C ILE A 185 18.40 -20.26 -12.10
N PRO A 186 19.11 -19.76 -13.12
CA PRO A 186 20.58 -19.78 -13.18
C PRO A 186 21.23 -19.03 -12.03
N ARG A 187 22.38 -19.52 -11.56
CA ARG A 187 23.24 -18.77 -10.60
C ARG A 187 23.97 -17.61 -11.28
N ASP A 188 24.40 -17.79 -12.52
CA ASP A 188 24.98 -16.73 -13.34
C ASP A 188 23.86 -15.86 -13.92
N ARG A 189 23.45 -14.88 -13.13
CA ARG A 189 22.42 -13.87 -13.43
C ARG A 189 22.74 -12.59 -12.67
N ARG A 190 22.11 -11.49 -13.06
CA ARG A 190 22.12 -10.24 -12.29
C ARG A 190 20.90 -10.19 -11.39
N THR A 191 21.13 -10.03 -10.09
CA THR A 191 20.06 -9.92 -9.10
C THR A 191 19.99 -8.51 -8.55
N GLN A 192 18.76 -7.99 -8.46
CA GLN A 192 18.48 -6.64 -7.98
C GLN A 192 17.43 -6.74 -6.88
N LEU A 193 17.79 -6.37 -5.65
CA LEU A 193 16.88 -6.40 -4.52
C LEU A 193 16.51 -4.98 -4.13
N PHE A 194 15.22 -4.67 -4.18
CA PHE A 194 14.69 -3.38 -3.77
C PHE A 194 13.80 -3.55 -2.55
N SER A 195 14.10 -2.81 -1.48
CA SER A 195 13.34 -2.84 -0.24
C SER A 195 13.21 -1.44 0.33
N ALA A 196 12.20 -1.20 1.16
CA ALA A 196 12.18 0.03 1.95
C ALA A 196 12.87 -0.14 3.30
N THR A 197 13.01 -1.38 3.78
CA THR A 197 13.59 -1.68 5.09
C THR A 197 14.56 -2.86 5.02
N MET A 198 15.58 -2.84 5.89
CA MET A 198 16.50 -3.96 6.09
C MET A 198 16.13 -4.75 7.33
N THR A 199 15.15 -5.64 7.20
CA THR A 199 14.84 -6.61 8.26
C THR A 199 15.85 -7.76 8.26
N SER A 200 15.90 -8.53 9.35
CA SER A 200 16.73 -9.74 9.41
C SER A 200 16.39 -10.76 8.31
N LYS A 201 15.10 -10.87 7.97
CA LYS A 201 14.63 -11.69 6.85
C LYS A 201 15.17 -11.18 5.50
N VAL A 202 15.11 -9.88 5.25
CA VAL A 202 15.66 -9.28 4.01
C VAL A 202 17.16 -9.47 3.92
N ALA A 203 17.89 -9.32 5.04
CA ALA A 203 19.32 -9.57 5.08
C ALA A 203 19.67 -11.06 4.80
N LYS A 204 18.85 -12.00 5.27
CA LYS A 204 19.00 -13.43 4.93
C LYS A 204 18.73 -13.67 3.45
N LEU A 205 17.66 -13.11 2.89
CA LEU A 205 17.33 -13.20 1.46
C LEU A 205 18.46 -12.61 0.60
N GLN A 206 19.02 -11.46 0.99
CA GLN A 206 20.15 -10.83 0.31
C GLN A 206 21.31 -11.81 0.16
N ARG A 207 21.73 -12.46 1.24
CA ARG A 207 22.84 -13.44 1.23
C ARG A 207 22.54 -14.67 0.36
N ALA A 208 21.26 -15.03 0.21
CA ALA A 208 20.85 -16.20 -0.55
C ALA A 208 20.79 -15.94 -2.07
N CYS A 209 20.53 -14.70 -2.50
CA CYS A 209 20.24 -14.40 -3.91
C CYS A 209 21.23 -13.46 -4.62
N LEU A 210 22.04 -12.69 -3.88
CA LEU A 210 22.96 -11.69 -4.43
C LEU A 210 24.43 -12.12 -4.28
N THR A 211 25.29 -11.65 -5.19
CA THR A 211 26.74 -11.85 -5.16
C THR A 211 27.48 -10.50 -5.21
N ASP A 212 28.26 -10.17 -4.16
CA ASP A 212 28.98 -8.88 -4.05
C ASP A 212 28.12 -7.65 -4.42
N PRO A 213 26.94 -7.44 -3.78
CA PRO A 213 26.01 -6.41 -4.22
C PRO A 213 26.46 -5.01 -3.81
N VAL A 214 26.29 -4.05 -4.71
CA VAL A 214 26.41 -2.62 -4.38
C VAL A 214 25.21 -2.22 -3.52
N ARG A 215 25.49 -1.70 -2.33
CA ARG A 215 24.46 -1.17 -1.43
C ARG A 215 24.20 0.29 -1.73
N ILE A 216 22.96 0.58 -2.09
CA ILE A 216 22.49 1.93 -2.39
C ILE A 216 21.39 2.25 -1.39
N GLU A 217 21.61 3.28 -0.58
CA GLU A 217 20.67 3.70 0.45
C GLU A 217 20.28 5.16 0.19
N VAL A 218 19.11 5.32 -0.41
CA VAL A 218 18.54 6.64 -0.62
C VAL A 218 17.75 6.96 0.63
N ALA A 219 18.36 7.77 1.49
CA ALA A 219 17.68 8.33 2.63
C ALA A 219 16.43 9.05 2.13
N SER A 220 15.28 8.43 2.36
CA SER A 220 14.05 9.17 2.48
C SER A 220 14.26 10.05 3.70
N LYS A 221 14.47 11.36 3.49
CA LYS A 221 13.93 12.29 4.48
C LYS A 221 12.45 11.96 4.47
N TYR A 222 11.97 11.21 5.48
CA TYR A 222 10.56 10.96 5.76
C TYR A 222 9.91 12.28 6.14
N LYS A 223 9.95 13.24 5.21
CA LYS A 223 9.49 14.59 5.40
C LYS A 223 8.05 14.59 4.95
N THR A 224 7.17 14.77 5.92
CA THR A 224 5.80 15.18 5.64
C THR A 224 5.80 16.51 4.89
N VAL A 225 4.75 16.77 4.14
CA VAL A 225 4.56 18.09 3.51
C VAL A 225 4.52 19.16 4.60
N ASP A 226 5.14 20.32 4.34
CA ASP A 226 5.26 21.40 5.32
C ASP A 226 3.88 21.99 5.71
N THR A 227 2.84 21.76 4.90
CA THR A 227 1.45 22.18 5.16
C THR A 227 0.66 21.24 6.07
N LEU A 228 1.25 20.12 6.50
CA LEU A 228 0.59 19.13 7.37
C LEU A 228 0.89 19.42 8.85
N ARG A 229 -0.16 19.81 9.58
CA ARG A 229 -0.11 19.95 11.04
C ARG A 229 -0.18 18.57 11.70
N GLN A 230 0.85 18.20 12.45
CA GLN A 230 0.98 16.89 13.08
C GLN A 230 1.03 17.05 14.58
N GLU A 231 0.08 16.41 15.26
CA GLU A 231 -0.08 16.53 16.70
C GLU A 231 -0.21 15.16 17.33
N TYR A 232 0.19 15.07 18.60
CA TYR A 232 -0.04 13.88 19.42
C TYR A 232 -0.90 14.22 20.63
N LEU A 233 -1.74 13.29 21.04
CA LEU A 233 -2.54 13.38 22.25
C LEU A 233 -2.20 12.21 23.17
N PHE A 234 -1.54 12.51 24.29
CA PHE A 234 -1.17 11.51 25.29
C PHE A 234 -2.29 11.32 26.33
N ILE A 235 -2.90 10.14 26.34
CA ILE A 235 -4.12 9.85 27.12
C ILE A 235 -4.11 8.43 27.70
N PRO A 236 -4.78 8.18 28.83
CA PRO A 236 -4.95 6.82 29.34
C PRO A 236 -5.72 5.95 28.34
N ALA A 237 -5.24 4.72 28.11
CA ALA A 237 -5.85 3.80 27.14
C ALA A 237 -7.37 3.58 27.34
N LYS A 238 -7.85 3.59 28.59
CA LYS A 238 -9.28 3.45 28.92
C LYS A 238 -10.17 4.57 28.38
N HIS A 239 -9.62 5.75 28.13
CA HIS A 239 -10.38 6.92 27.67
C HIS A 239 -10.22 7.19 26.17
N LYS A 240 -9.50 6.33 25.45
CA LYS A 240 -9.11 6.53 24.05
C LYS A 240 -10.29 6.81 23.12
N ASP A 241 -11.38 6.05 23.27
CA ASP A 241 -12.60 6.23 22.48
C ASP A 241 -13.29 7.57 22.77
N CYS A 242 -13.21 8.03 24.02
CA CYS A 242 -13.82 9.27 24.49
C CYS A 242 -13.15 10.48 23.84
N TYR A 243 -11.81 10.52 23.88
CA TYR A 243 -11.01 11.55 23.24
C TYR A 243 -11.11 11.53 21.71
N LEU A 244 -11.23 10.34 21.10
CA LEU A 244 -11.52 10.24 19.67
C LEU A 244 -12.86 10.90 19.32
N ALA A 245 -13.92 10.56 20.05
CA ALA A 245 -15.25 11.12 19.81
C ALA A 245 -15.27 12.64 20.01
N TYR A 246 -14.62 13.13 21.07
CA TYR A 246 -14.45 14.56 21.32
C TYR A 246 -13.77 15.26 20.14
N PHE A 247 -12.60 14.77 19.71
CA PHE A 247 -11.85 15.34 18.60
C PHE A 247 -12.63 15.34 17.27
N LEU A 248 -13.36 14.25 16.98
CA LEU A 248 -14.21 14.18 15.78
C LEU A 248 -15.40 15.14 15.85
N THR A 249 -15.89 15.47 17.05
CA THR A 249 -16.96 16.46 17.25
C THR A 249 -16.47 17.87 16.97
N GLU A 250 -15.26 18.22 17.41
CA GLU A 250 -14.64 19.53 17.12
C GLU A 250 -14.42 19.76 15.62
N LEU A 251 -14.33 18.66 14.86
CA LEU A 251 -14.09 18.66 13.42
C LEU A 251 -15.35 18.29 12.62
N ALA A 252 -16.53 18.57 13.17
CA ALA A 252 -17.80 18.32 12.50
C ALA A 252 -17.81 18.92 11.07
N GLY A 253 -18.16 18.10 10.09
CA GLY A 253 -18.17 18.47 8.67
C GLY A 253 -16.86 18.17 7.91
N ALA A 254 -15.77 17.83 8.60
CA ALA A 254 -14.54 17.39 7.97
C ALA A 254 -14.60 15.91 7.54
N THR A 255 -13.90 15.57 6.46
CA THR A 255 -13.66 14.17 6.09
C THR A 255 -12.46 13.62 6.87
N ALA A 256 -12.63 12.44 7.46
CA ALA A 256 -11.62 11.83 8.29
C ALA A 256 -11.33 10.37 7.93
N ILE A 257 -10.07 9.97 8.09
CA ILE A 257 -9.67 8.57 8.11
C ILE A 257 -9.05 8.22 9.47
N VAL A 258 -9.57 7.18 10.11
CA VAL A 258 -9.15 6.69 11.41
C VAL A 258 -8.46 5.35 11.24
N PHE A 259 -7.16 5.28 11.53
CA PHE A 259 -6.37 4.06 11.40
C PHE A 259 -6.34 3.25 12.69
N ALA A 260 -6.83 2.02 12.62
CA ALA A 260 -6.76 1.04 13.70
C ALA A 260 -5.91 -0.17 13.30
N ARG A 261 -5.33 -0.85 14.29
CA ARG A 261 -4.35 -1.93 14.06
C ARG A 261 -4.97 -3.20 13.48
N THR A 262 -6.18 -3.57 13.90
CA THR A 262 -6.78 -4.88 13.58
C THR A 262 -8.10 -4.74 12.81
N CYS A 263 -8.46 -5.77 12.04
CA CYS A 263 -9.74 -5.81 11.32
C CYS A 263 -10.93 -5.73 12.28
N ASP A 264 -10.91 -6.48 13.38
CA ASP A 264 -11.98 -6.42 14.38
C ASP A 264 -12.00 -5.08 15.11
N GLY A 265 -10.83 -4.47 15.34
CA GLY A 265 -10.72 -3.11 15.85
C GLY A 265 -11.43 -2.10 14.95
N THR A 266 -11.21 -2.16 13.63
CA THR A 266 -11.90 -1.27 12.69
C THR A 266 -13.41 -1.47 12.68
N ARG A 267 -13.90 -2.72 12.75
CA ARG A 267 -15.35 -3.02 12.83
C ARG A 267 -15.97 -2.47 14.10
N LYS A 268 -15.36 -2.77 15.25
CA LYS A 268 -15.84 -2.34 16.56
C LYS A 268 -15.85 -0.82 16.66
N LEU A 269 -14.78 -0.17 16.22
CA LEU A 269 -14.65 1.29 16.28
C LEU A 269 -15.67 1.99 15.37
N ALA A 270 -15.91 1.47 14.15
CA ALA A 270 -16.95 2.01 13.28
C ALA A 270 -18.38 1.83 13.85
N LEU A 271 -18.66 0.72 14.55
CA LEU A 271 -19.93 0.53 15.26
C LEU A 271 -20.07 1.51 16.43
N LEU A 272 -19.03 1.65 17.24
CA LEU A 272 -18.98 2.60 18.36
C LEU A 272 -19.27 4.02 17.88
N LEU A 273 -18.56 4.47 16.85
CA LEU A 273 -18.75 5.81 16.28
C LEU A 273 -20.18 6.00 15.75
N ARG A 274 -20.75 5.01 15.07
CA ARG A 274 -22.17 5.06 14.64
C ARG A 274 -23.16 5.12 15.80
N ASN A 275 -22.90 4.39 16.89
CA ASN A 275 -23.74 4.44 18.09
C ASN A 275 -23.64 5.80 18.80
N LEU A 276 -22.55 6.55 18.60
CA LEU A 276 -22.38 7.94 19.04
C LEU A 276 -22.94 8.97 18.04
N GLY A 277 -23.50 8.54 16.92
CA GLY A 277 -24.11 9.42 15.90
C GLY A 277 -23.18 9.86 14.77
N PHE A 278 -21.97 9.31 14.69
CA PHE A 278 -21.03 9.61 13.60
C PHE A 278 -21.25 8.71 12.38
N ASP A 279 -21.05 9.29 11.19
CA ASP A 279 -21.16 8.58 9.91
C ASP A 279 -19.87 7.82 9.55
N ALA A 280 -19.60 6.74 10.30
CA ALA A 280 -18.39 5.93 10.15
C ALA A 280 -18.58 4.63 9.35
N LEU A 281 -17.67 4.35 8.42
CA LEU A 281 -17.61 3.11 7.63
C LEU A 281 -16.29 2.36 7.88
N PRO A 282 -16.33 1.04 8.14
CA PRO A 282 -15.12 0.24 8.25
C PRO A 282 -14.59 -0.16 6.86
N ILE A 283 -13.27 -0.18 6.70
CA ILE A 283 -12.58 -0.75 5.54
C ILE A 283 -11.36 -1.57 5.98
N HIS A 284 -11.44 -2.90 5.84
CA HIS A 284 -10.41 -3.82 6.33
C HIS A 284 -10.23 -5.03 5.42
N GLY A 285 -9.13 -5.77 5.59
CA GLY A 285 -8.72 -6.85 4.68
C GLY A 285 -9.64 -8.08 4.63
N GLN A 286 -10.47 -8.29 5.65
CA GLN A 286 -11.46 -9.37 5.68
C GLN A 286 -12.77 -9.03 4.94
N MET A 287 -12.92 -7.81 4.42
CA MET A 287 -14.06 -7.45 3.58
C MET A 287 -13.84 -7.96 2.15
N SER A 288 -14.92 -8.42 1.49
CA SER A 288 -14.86 -8.73 0.07
C SER A 288 -14.58 -7.46 -0.75
N GLN A 289 -13.94 -7.62 -1.91
CA GLN A 289 -13.58 -6.49 -2.78
C GLN A 289 -14.79 -5.62 -3.16
N PRO A 290 -15.97 -6.16 -3.52
CA PRO A 290 -17.16 -5.35 -3.79
C PRO A 290 -17.61 -4.52 -2.59
N LYS A 291 -17.52 -5.07 -1.36
CA LYS A 291 -17.88 -4.34 -0.13
C LYS A 291 -16.90 -3.20 0.16
N ARG A 292 -15.59 -3.43 -0.08
CA ARG A 292 -14.57 -2.38 0.05
C ARG A 292 -14.82 -1.23 -0.92
N LEU A 293 -15.13 -1.54 -2.18
CA LEU A 293 -15.46 -0.55 -3.20
C LEU A 293 -16.77 0.19 -2.87
N GLY A 294 -17.80 -0.51 -2.40
CA GLY A 294 -19.06 0.10 -1.98
C GLY A 294 -18.88 1.10 -0.82
N ALA A 295 -18.11 0.73 0.22
CA ALA A 295 -17.79 1.62 1.33
C ALA A 295 -17.00 2.86 0.85
N LEU A 296 -16.04 2.66 -0.05
CA LEU A 296 -15.26 3.74 -0.63
C LEU A 296 -16.12 4.68 -1.49
N ASN A 297 -17.07 4.15 -2.26
CA ASN A 297 -17.96 4.96 -3.09
C ASN A 297 -18.88 5.82 -2.23
N LYS A 298 -19.45 5.27 -1.14
CA LYS A 298 -20.24 6.05 -0.17
C LYS A 298 -19.44 7.19 0.46
N PHE A 299 -18.18 6.92 0.78
CA PHE A 299 -17.27 7.96 1.28
C PHE A 299 -16.97 9.03 0.23
N LYS A 300 -16.65 8.62 -1.01
CA LYS A 300 -16.40 9.53 -2.14
C LYS A 300 -17.62 10.40 -2.48
N ALA A 301 -18.83 9.85 -2.33
CA ALA A 301 -20.08 10.55 -2.55
C ALA A 301 -20.44 11.54 -1.42
N GLY A 302 -19.71 11.53 -0.31
CA GLY A 302 -20.00 12.37 0.86
C GLY A 302 -21.17 11.87 1.71
N GLU A 303 -21.71 10.67 1.44
CA GLU A 303 -22.76 10.06 2.26
C GLU A 303 -22.26 9.71 3.67
N ARG A 304 -20.95 9.47 3.80
CA ARG A 304 -20.27 9.14 5.06
C ARG A 304 -18.96 9.91 5.14
N SER A 305 -18.70 10.55 6.27
CA SER A 305 -17.56 11.45 6.45
C SER A 305 -16.35 10.79 7.12
N ILE A 306 -16.49 9.59 7.69
CA ILE A 306 -15.42 8.91 8.44
C ILE A 306 -15.17 7.50 7.88
N LEU A 307 -13.93 7.24 7.47
CA LEU A 307 -13.45 5.89 7.18
C LEU A 307 -12.61 5.35 8.33
N VAL A 308 -12.92 4.15 8.80
CA VAL A 308 -12.11 3.44 9.80
C VAL A 308 -11.36 2.31 9.11
N ALA A 309 -10.03 2.42 9.02
CA ALA A 309 -9.22 1.58 8.13
C ALA A 309 -8.07 0.87 8.83
N THR A 310 -7.69 -0.31 8.31
CA THR A 310 -6.36 -0.88 8.56
C THR A 310 -5.38 -0.47 7.47
N ASP A 311 -4.08 -0.53 7.75
CA ASP A 311 -3.03 -0.19 6.79
C ASP A 311 -3.12 -1.01 5.50
N VAL A 312 -3.36 -2.32 5.62
CA VAL A 312 -3.49 -3.22 4.47
C VAL A 312 -4.65 -2.82 3.59
N ALA A 313 -5.78 -2.44 4.18
CA ALA A 313 -6.98 -2.11 3.44
C ALA A 313 -6.93 -0.74 2.77
N SER A 314 -6.14 0.19 3.32
CA SER A 314 -5.88 1.51 2.72
C SER A 314 -4.89 1.48 1.55
N ARG A 315 -4.12 0.38 1.40
CA ARG A 315 -3.16 0.19 0.32
C ARG A 315 -3.86 -0.39 -0.92
N GLY A 316 -3.55 0.13 -2.09
CA GLY A 316 -4.13 -0.31 -3.37
C GLY A 316 -5.56 0.18 -3.64
N LEU A 317 -6.16 0.94 -2.73
CA LEU A 317 -7.40 1.66 -3.00
C LEU A 317 -7.09 3.15 -3.20
N ASP A 318 -7.69 3.72 -4.25
CA ASP A 318 -7.66 5.15 -4.51
C ASP A 318 -8.62 5.87 -3.54
N ILE A 319 -8.13 6.10 -2.32
CA ILE A 319 -8.82 6.89 -1.29
C ILE A 319 -8.56 8.37 -1.59
N PRO A 320 -9.63 9.19 -1.72
CA PRO A 320 -9.48 10.63 -1.95
C PRO A 320 -8.74 11.29 -0.79
N SER A 321 -8.15 12.47 -1.05
CA SER A 321 -7.55 13.25 0.03
C SER A 321 -8.61 13.60 1.06
N VAL A 322 -8.29 13.36 2.34
CA VAL A 322 -9.15 13.71 3.47
C VAL A 322 -8.63 14.94 4.20
N ASP A 323 -9.49 15.61 4.96
CA ASP A 323 -9.11 16.79 5.74
C ASP A 323 -8.30 16.40 6.98
N VAL A 324 -8.64 15.25 7.57
CA VAL A 324 -8.06 14.81 8.84
C VAL A 324 -7.67 13.33 8.83
N VAL A 325 -6.48 13.04 9.35
CA VAL A 325 -6.02 11.68 9.62
C VAL A 325 -5.93 11.49 11.12
N VAL A 326 -6.51 10.41 11.64
CA VAL A 326 -6.36 10.01 13.04
C VAL A 326 -5.65 8.68 13.11
N ASN A 327 -4.45 8.65 13.67
CA ASN A 327 -3.82 7.41 14.10
C ASN A 327 -4.44 7.02 15.43
N TYR A 328 -5.52 6.26 15.40
CA TYR A 328 -6.10 5.71 16.62
C TYR A 328 -5.09 4.77 17.27
N ASP A 329 -4.56 3.79 16.54
CA ASP A 329 -3.41 3.01 17.00
C ASP A 329 -2.13 3.47 16.32
N LEU A 330 -1.02 3.48 17.04
CA LEU A 330 0.27 3.83 16.45
C LEU A 330 0.67 2.85 15.32
N PRO A 331 1.23 3.37 14.22
CA PRO A 331 1.78 2.56 13.14
C PRO A 331 3.06 1.83 13.60
N ASN A 332 3.34 0.66 13.04
CA ASN A 332 4.49 -0.17 13.42
C ASN A 332 5.84 0.35 12.89
N SER A 333 5.81 1.35 12.01
CA SER A 333 7.01 1.95 11.42
C SER A 333 6.78 3.40 11.01
N ALA A 334 7.86 4.18 10.92
CA ALA A 334 7.82 5.54 10.40
C ALA A 334 7.31 5.62 8.95
N LYS A 335 7.61 4.63 8.11
CA LYS A 335 7.07 4.54 6.75
C LYS A 335 5.56 4.45 6.76
N GLU A 336 5.01 3.61 7.63
CA GLU A 336 3.57 3.46 7.78
C GLU A 336 2.94 4.74 8.32
N TYR A 337 3.58 5.41 9.27
CA TYR A 337 3.18 6.75 9.72
C TYR A 337 3.05 7.73 8.55
N VAL A 338 4.11 7.91 7.76
CA VAL A 338 4.13 8.84 6.61
C VAL A 338 3.04 8.47 5.58
N HIS A 339 2.83 7.18 5.32
CA HIS A 339 1.78 6.73 4.39
C HIS A 339 0.36 7.02 4.89
N ARG A 340 0.14 6.94 6.21
CA ARG A 340 -1.14 7.25 6.84
C ARG A 340 -1.39 8.75 6.78
N VAL A 341 -0.46 9.56 7.28
CA VAL A 341 -0.65 11.03 7.33
C VAL A 341 -0.61 11.67 5.94
N GLY A 342 0.06 11.04 4.97
CA GLY A 342 -0.01 11.41 3.55
C GLY A 342 -1.36 11.13 2.87
N ARG A 343 -2.40 10.72 3.62
CA ARG A 343 -3.80 10.69 3.14
C ARG A 343 -4.48 12.05 3.23
N THR A 344 -3.90 12.99 3.98
CA THR A 344 -4.31 14.39 4.02
C THR A 344 -3.24 15.29 3.37
N ALA A 345 -3.47 16.60 3.35
CA ALA A 345 -2.57 17.62 2.83
C ALA A 345 -2.05 17.37 1.39
N ARG A 346 -2.91 16.84 0.51
CA ARG A 346 -2.56 16.59 -0.91
C ARG A 346 -2.87 17.79 -1.80
N ALA A 347 -2.13 17.91 -2.90
CA ALA A 347 -2.33 18.92 -3.94
C ALA A 347 -2.31 20.37 -3.41
N GLY A 348 -1.37 20.68 -2.49
CA GLY A 348 -1.16 22.02 -1.95
C GLY A 348 -2.13 22.44 -0.83
N ARG A 349 -3.08 21.58 -0.44
CA ARG A 349 -3.97 21.84 0.70
C ARG A 349 -3.25 21.62 2.03
N SER A 350 -3.70 22.34 3.07
CA SER A 350 -3.36 22.03 4.45
C SER A 350 -4.11 20.78 4.91
N GLY A 351 -3.55 20.08 5.88
CA GLY A 351 -4.16 18.89 6.47
C GLY A 351 -3.79 18.74 7.93
N ARG A 352 -4.56 17.93 8.66
CA ARG A 352 -4.31 17.67 10.08
C ARG A 352 -4.14 16.18 10.34
N ALA A 353 -3.13 15.83 11.14
CA ALA A 353 -2.91 14.48 11.61
C ALA A 353 -2.82 14.44 13.13
N LEU A 354 -3.73 13.70 13.78
CA LEU A 354 -3.69 13.48 15.22
C LEU A 354 -3.26 12.03 15.52
N THR A 355 -2.29 11.85 16.41
CA THR A 355 -1.87 10.53 16.89
C THR A 355 -2.23 10.33 18.35
N LEU A 356 -3.08 9.34 18.64
CA LEU A 356 -3.45 9.01 20.02
C LEU A 356 -2.37 8.11 20.62
N VAL A 357 -1.72 8.58 21.67
CA VAL A 357 -0.62 7.88 22.35
C VAL A 357 -1.10 7.48 23.75
N THR A 358 -0.99 6.19 24.09
CA THR A 358 -1.30 5.71 25.44
C THR A 358 -0.04 5.45 26.25
N GLN A 359 -0.21 5.12 27.54
CA GLN A 359 0.91 4.73 28.39
C GLN A 359 1.71 3.52 27.87
N TYR A 360 1.14 2.72 26.97
CA TYR A 360 1.79 1.56 26.36
C TYR A 360 2.51 1.87 25.04
N ASP A 361 2.31 3.07 24.49
CA ASP A 361 2.77 3.44 23.15
C ASP A 361 4.00 4.37 23.18
N VAL A 362 4.49 4.78 24.36
CA VAL A 362 5.52 5.83 24.50
C VAL A 362 6.82 5.50 23.75
N GLU A 363 7.37 4.30 23.93
CA GLU A 363 8.60 3.90 23.23
C GLU A 363 8.40 3.82 21.71
N MET A 364 7.21 3.36 21.30
CA MET A 364 6.85 3.23 19.89
C MET A 364 6.71 4.61 19.24
N PHE A 365 6.10 5.54 19.94
CA PHE A 365 5.95 6.94 19.54
C PHE A 365 7.31 7.61 19.37
N GLN A 366 8.21 7.49 20.35
CA GLN A 366 9.56 8.05 20.28
C GLN A 366 10.37 7.48 19.10
N LYS A 367 10.21 6.19 18.80
CA LYS A 367 10.82 5.58 17.61
C LYS A 367 10.29 6.20 16.32
N VAL A 368 8.97 6.49 16.24
CA VAL A 368 8.38 7.15 15.07
C VAL A 368 8.90 8.59 14.94
N GLU A 369 8.96 9.37 16.01
CA GLU A 369 9.55 10.73 15.99
C GLU A 369 11.02 10.72 15.58
N ALA A 370 11.84 9.85 16.17
CA ALA A 370 13.26 9.74 15.86
C ALA A 370 13.52 9.36 14.39
N LEU A 371 12.72 8.44 13.85
CA LEU A 371 12.86 7.98 12.47
C LEU A 371 12.29 8.95 11.42
N THR A 372 11.27 9.74 11.80
CA THR A 372 10.72 10.78 10.93
C THR A 372 11.52 12.08 11.00
N GLY A 373 12.32 12.27 12.06
CA GLY A 373 13.02 13.52 12.33
C GLY A 373 12.06 14.65 12.70
N LEU A 374 10.82 14.32 13.09
CA LEU A 374 9.77 15.26 13.46
C LEU A 374 9.51 15.17 14.95
N ARG A 375 9.44 16.32 15.61
CA ARG A 375 8.79 16.44 16.93
C ARG A 375 7.36 16.86 16.69
N MET A 376 6.40 16.03 17.08
CA MET A 376 4.99 16.37 16.95
C MET A 376 4.59 17.32 18.08
N ASP A 377 3.78 18.33 17.75
CA ASP A 377 3.26 19.22 18.76
C ASP A 377 2.23 18.49 19.62
N LYS A 378 2.18 18.83 20.92
CA LYS A 378 1.16 18.28 21.80
C LYS A 378 -0.19 18.90 21.44
N TYR A 379 -1.20 18.07 21.22
CA TYR A 379 -2.56 18.54 21.11
C TYR A 379 -3.07 18.99 22.49
N GLU A 380 -3.43 20.26 22.60
CA GLU A 380 -4.11 20.80 23.77
C GLU A 380 -5.59 20.43 23.69
N CYS A 381 -5.99 19.48 24.52
CA CYS A 381 -7.38 19.03 24.64
C CYS A 381 -7.90 19.39 26.02
N GLU A 382 -9.11 19.95 26.09
CA GLU A 382 -9.82 20.16 27.34
C GLU A 382 -10.28 18.80 27.89
N ALA A 383 -9.50 18.26 28.84
CA ALA A 383 -9.74 16.92 29.40
C ALA A 383 -11.15 16.79 29.99
N ASP A 384 -11.63 17.82 30.67
CA ASP A 384 -12.98 17.85 31.26
C ASP A 384 -14.06 17.77 30.18
N GLY A 385 -13.90 18.50 29.08
CA GLY A 385 -14.80 18.47 27.92
C GLY A 385 -14.85 17.09 27.27
N ALA A 386 -13.69 16.44 27.10
CA ALA A 386 -13.64 15.07 26.59
C ALA A 386 -14.33 14.09 27.55
N LEU A 387 -14.08 14.19 28.86
CA LEU A 387 -14.63 13.27 29.86
C LEU A 387 -16.14 13.39 30.06
N LEU A 388 -16.79 14.48 29.64
CA LEU A 388 -18.25 14.57 29.59
C LEU A 388 -18.88 13.52 28.67
N LEU A 389 -18.13 13.02 27.68
CA LEU A 389 -18.61 11.97 26.77
C LEU A 389 -18.42 10.56 27.34
N LEU A 390 -17.85 10.39 28.54
CA LEU A 390 -17.41 9.10 29.06
C LEU A 390 -18.56 8.10 29.20
N GLU A 391 -19.70 8.53 29.76
CA GLU A 391 -20.87 7.67 29.96
C GLU A 391 -21.42 7.19 28.62
N ARG A 392 -21.72 8.13 27.70
CA ARG A 392 -22.20 7.84 26.34
C ARG A 392 -21.24 6.93 25.57
N THR A 393 -19.94 7.19 25.68
CA THR A 393 -18.90 6.39 25.01
C THR A 393 -18.87 4.97 25.57
N THR A 394 -19.02 4.82 26.88
CA THR A 394 -19.04 3.50 27.53
C THR A 394 -20.27 2.70 27.12
N GLU A 395 -21.44 3.33 27.05
CA GLU A 395 -22.66 2.70 26.54
C GLU A 395 -22.50 2.28 25.07
N ALA A 396 -21.98 3.17 24.22
CA ALA A 396 -21.72 2.89 22.81
C ALA A 396 -20.71 1.74 22.61
N GLN A 397 -19.68 1.65 23.47
CA GLN A 397 -18.73 0.53 23.50
C GLN A 397 -19.43 -0.80 23.80
N GLN A 398 -20.33 -0.82 24.79
CA GLN A 398 -21.09 -2.02 25.17
C GLN A 398 -22.03 -2.45 24.05
N MET A 399 -22.77 -1.51 23.45
CA MET A 399 -23.64 -1.76 22.30
C MET A 399 -22.86 -2.32 21.11
N ALA A 400 -21.71 -1.72 20.76
CA ALA A 400 -20.85 -2.18 19.68
C ALA A 400 -20.34 -3.61 19.94
N ALA A 401 -19.98 -3.94 21.19
CA ALA A 401 -19.55 -5.27 21.57
C ALA A 401 -20.69 -6.30 21.47
N MET A 402 -21.92 -5.92 21.81
CA MET A 402 -23.11 -6.77 21.68
C MET A 402 -23.42 -7.06 20.21
N GLN A 403 -23.45 -6.01 19.37
CA GLN A 403 -23.67 -6.12 17.91
C GLN A 403 -22.61 -7.01 17.23
N MET A 404 -21.34 -6.89 17.63
CA MET A 404 -20.27 -7.76 17.12
C MET A 404 -20.52 -9.24 17.47
N ARG A 405 -20.92 -9.53 18.72
CA ARG A 405 -21.22 -10.90 19.16
C ARG A 405 -22.41 -11.50 18.42
N GLU A 406 -23.45 -10.71 18.17
CA GLU A 406 -24.64 -11.15 17.43
C GLU A 406 -24.32 -11.46 15.96
N ALA A 407 -23.58 -10.57 15.29
CA ALA A 407 -23.16 -10.77 13.90
C ALA A 407 -22.28 -12.03 13.75
N ASP A 408 -21.38 -12.29 14.70
CA ASP A 408 -20.50 -13.45 14.66
C ASP A 408 -21.27 -14.77 14.95
N LYS A 409 -22.30 -14.74 15.81
CA LYS A 409 -23.24 -15.86 16.00
C LYS A 409 -24.06 -16.16 14.74
N GLY A 410 -24.57 -15.11 14.07
CA GLY A 410 -25.31 -15.24 12.82
C GLY A 410 -24.47 -15.86 11.70
N ARG A 411 -23.19 -15.48 11.60
CA ARG A 411 -22.22 -16.09 10.66
C ARG A 411 -21.98 -17.58 10.94
N ARG A 412 -21.87 -17.98 12.20
CA ARG A 412 -21.73 -19.40 12.59
C ARG A 412 -22.99 -20.21 12.26
N GLY A 413 -24.18 -19.64 12.44
CA GLY A 413 -25.45 -20.26 12.08
C GLY A 413 -25.66 -20.43 10.57
N LYS A 414 -25.32 -19.40 9.76
CA LYS A 414 -25.38 -19.48 8.28
C LYS A 414 -24.39 -20.51 7.71
N LYS A 415 -23.19 -20.64 8.29
CA LYS A 415 -22.19 -21.65 7.88
C LYS A 415 -22.67 -23.09 8.09
N GLN A 416 -23.61 -23.32 9.02
CA GLN A 416 -24.23 -24.62 9.28
C GLN A 416 -25.44 -24.93 8.38
N ARG A 417 -26.03 -23.92 7.69
CA ARG A 417 -27.27 -24.06 6.90
C ARG A 417 -27.13 -23.86 5.39
N GLY A 418 -25.90 -23.78 4.86
CA GLY A 418 -25.65 -23.95 3.42
C GLY A 418 -26.32 -22.94 2.47
N GLY A 419 -26.60 -21.71 2.91
CA GLY A 419 -27.23 -20.68 2.07
C GLY A 419 -26.37 -19.41 1.96
N PHE A 420 -25.83 -19.14 0.76
CA PHE A 420 -25.31 -17.84 0.38
C PHE A 420 -26.50 -16.89 0.14
N ALA A 421 -26.77 -16.00 1.10
CA ALA A 421 -27.67 -14.86 0.91
C ALA A 421 -26.96 -13.60 1.38
N ASP A 422 -26.85 -12.65 0.45
CA ASP A 422 -26.26 -11.32 0.60
C ASP A 422 -26.93 -10.53 1.73
N ASP A 423 -26.11 -10.05 2.67
CA ASP A 423 -26.55 -9.14 3.73
C ASP A 423 -26.46 -7.68 3.25
N GLN A 424 -27.61 -7.09 2.90
CA GLN A 424 -27.83 -5.64 2.94
C GLN A 424 -28.11 -5.23 4.40
N GLU A 425 -27.08 -4.84 5.13
CA GLU A 425 -27.21 -4.17 6.43
C GLU A 425 -26.96 -2.66 6.26
N ASP A 426 -28.00 -1.94 5.88
CA ASP A 426 -28.12 -0.50 6.11
C ASP A 426 -29.57 -0.20 6.50
N ALA A 427 -29.92 -0.46 7.76
CA ALA A 427 -31.12 0.08 8.38
C ALA A 427 -30.69 1.06 9.47
N ASN A 428 -31.10 2.32 9.28
CA ASN A 428 -30.91 3.41 10.22
C ASN A 428 -31.62 3.07 11.56
N PRO A 429 -30.94 3.02 12.73
CA PRO A 429 -31.56 2.65 14.00
C PRO A 429 -32.68 3.59 14.46
N LEU A 430 -32.73 4.81 13.92
CA LEU A 430 -33.66 5.87 14.36
C LEU A 430 -35.10 5.72 13.83
N GLN A 431 -35.39 4.78 12.92
CA GLN A 431 -36.75 4.56 12.42
C GLN A 431 -37.58 3.55 13.26
N GLY A 432 -36.96 2.86 14.22
CA GLY A 432 -37.62 1.81 15.02
C GLY A 432 -38.50 2.31 16.17
N MET A 433 -38.32 3.55 16.65
CA MET A 433 -39.01 4.05 17.85
C MET A 433 -40.35 4.77 17.58
N ALA A 434 -40.73 5.02 16.33
CA ALA A 434 -41.94 5.78 16.00
C ALA A 434 -43.23 4.94 15.87
N LYS A 435 -43.18 3.60 15.99
CA LYS A 435 -44.35 2.71 15.87
C LYS A 435 -44.85 2.23 17.23
N GLY A 436 -45.23 3.17 18.10
CA GLY A 436 -45.64 2.83 19.47
C GLY A 436 -46.67 3.77 20.10
N PHE A 437 -47.39 4.59 19.34
CA PHE A 437 -48.51 5.39 19.89
C PHE A 437 -49.70 5.38 18.92
N LYS A 438 -50.51 4.32 18.98
CA LYS A 438 -51.88 4.35 18.45
C LYS A 438 -52.85 4.65 19.59
N LYS A 439 -53.49 5.82 19.43
CA LYS A 439 -54.67 6.35 20.13
C LYS A 439 -55.62 5.27 20.67
N ARG A 440 -55.91 5.31 21.97
CA ARG A 440 -57.21 4.90 22.51
C ARG A 440 -58.10 6.14 22.58
N ARG A 441 -59.23 6.10 21.89
CA ARG A 441 -60.35 7.04 22.04
C ARG A 441 -61.61 6.18 22.19
N TYR A 442 -62.41 6.57 23.17
CA TYR A 442 -63.63 5.98 23.72
C TYR A 442 -63.42 4.76 24.62
#